data_AF-A0A7C2VS72-F1
#
_entry.id   AF-A0A7C2VS72-F1
#
_cell.length_a   1.000
_cell.length_b   1.000
_cell.length_c   1.000
_cell.angle_alpha   90.00
_cell.angle_beta   90.00
_cell.angle_gamma   90.00
#
_symmetry.space_group_name_H-M   'P 1'
#
loop_
_entity.id
_entity.type
_entity.pdbx_description
1 polymer ?
#
loop_
_entity_poly.entity_id
_entity_poly.type
_entity_poly.pdbx_seq_one_letter_code
_entity_poly.pdbx_strand_id
1 'polypeptide(L)'
;MRRPKAWLRFWRLALLLVGLVGGLLTGEQAAAEPPPRPHYRFVITLPAVGAPVHVQQRLLFPNRTGETLDQLVLLAVPAHYGAFHLESATVDDQPVRPRLQGIVLTVPLPQPLPPGESRRLDLIYTLTVPSPGTLRFGQSQGVLALGNWYPVLAVY
;
A
#
# COMPACT_ATOMS: atom_id res chain seq x y z
N MET A 1 -87.20 10.56 -35.99
CA MET A 1 -86.79 9.14 -35.86
C MET A 1 -85.28 9.06 -35.66
N ARG A 2 -84.84 8.27 -34.67
CA ARG A 2 -83.46 7.80 -34.34
C ARG A 2 -82.32 8.82 -34.10
N ARG A 3 -81.87 8.92 -32.85
CA ARG A 3 -80.45 9.12 -32.47
C ARG A 3 -79.72 7.74 -32.51
N PRO A 4 -78.37 7.57 -32.38
CA PRO A 4 -77.40 8.46 -31.68
C PRO A 4 -75.88 8.39 -32.06
N LYS A 5 -75.04 9.04 -31.22
CA LYS A 5 -73.59 8.80 -30.86
C LYS A 5 -72.51 9.26 -31.89
N ALA A 6 -71.31 9.78 -31.55
CA ALA A 6 -70.50 9.99 -30.34
C ALA A 6 -69.34 10.98 -30.69
N TRP A 7 -69.04 12.01 -29.89
CA TRP A 7 -67.84 12.20 -29.04
C TRP A 7 -66.44 12.16 -29.71
N LEU A 8 -65.69 13.28 -29.71
CA LEU A 8 -64.47 13.49 -28.89
C LEU A 8 -63.97 14.95 -28.94
N ARG A 9 -63.43 15.42 -27.81
CA ARG A 9 -63.07 16.80 -27.46
C ARG A 9 -61.57 17.04 -27.67
N PHE A 10 -61.15 18.21 -28.16
CA PHE A 10 -59.78 18.73 -28.02
C PHE A 10 -59.81 20.07 -27.29
N TRP A 11 -59.06 20.16 -26.19
CA TRP A 11 -59.06 21.27 -25.23
C TRP A 11 -57.90 22.25 -25.50
N ARG A 12 -58.07 23.49 -25.05
CA ARG A 12 -57.28 24.69 -25.37
C ARG A 12 -56.06 24.90 -24.46
N LEU A 13 -55.10 25.65 -25.02
CA LEU A 13 -53.92 26.30 -24.42
C LEU A 13 -54.22 27.21 -23.21
N ALA A 14 -53.26 27.37 -22.29
CA ALA A 14 -52.88 28.65 -21.67
C ALA A 14 -51.50 28.59 -20.95
N LEU A 15 -50.67 29.62 -21.18
CA LEU A 15 -49.36 29.93 -20.56
C LEU A 15 -49.49 30.57 -19.16
N LEU A 16 -48.49 30.41 -18.28
CA LEU A 16 -47.58 31.49 -17.78
C LEU A 16 -46.66 31.04 -16.62
N LEU A 17 -45.49 31.69 -16.57
CA LEU A 17 -44.31 31.51 -15.71
C LEU A 17 -44.48 31.99 -14.25
N VAL A 18 -43.72 31.39 -13.32
CA VAL A 18 -42.59 31.99 -12.55
C VAL A 18 -42.38 31.25 -11.21
N GLY A 19 -41.16 30.72 -11.03
CA GLY A 19 -40.36 30.83 -9.80
C GLY A 19 -40.71 29.93 -8.59
N LEU A 20 -39.84 28.96 -8.31
CA LEU A 20 -39.06 29.01 -7.06
C LEU A 20 -37.79 28.15 -7.18
N VAL A 21 -36.66 28.84 -7.03
CA VAL A 21 -35.33 28.29 -6.78
C VAL A 21 -35.36 27.49 -5.47
N GLY A 22 -34.89 26.25 -5.50
CA GLY A 22 -34.81 25.43 -4.30
C GLY A 22 -34.32 24.01 -4.53
N GLY A 23 -33.60 23.76 -5.63
CA GLY A 23 -32.82 22.53 -5.76
C GLY A 23 -31.54 22.71 -4.95
N LEU A 24 -31.56 22.31 -3.68
CA LEU A 24 -30.34 21.97 -2.94
C LEU A 24 -29.57 20.95 -3.78
N LEU A 25 -28.64 21.43 -4.60
CA LEU A 25 -27.50 20.64 -5.04
C LEU A 25 -26.63 20.44 -3.79
N THR A 26 -27.05 19.59 -2.86
CA THR A 26 -26.11 18.84 -2.04
C THR A 26 -25.41 17.88 -2.99
N GLY A 27 -24.50 18.44 -3.79
CA GLY A 27 -23.36 17.68 -4.24
C GLY A 27 -22.59 17.33 -2.99
N GLU A 28 -22.94 16.19 -2.38
CA GLU A 28 -21.97 15.44 -1.61
C GLU A 28 -20.88 15.12 -2.63
N GLN A 29 -19.88 16.01 -2.76
CA GLN A 29 -18.66 15.68 -3.47
C GLN A 29 -18.15 14.47 -2.73
N ALA A 30 -18.34 13.28 -3.30
CA ALA A 30 -17.68 12.07 -2.84
C ALA A 30 -16.20 12.46 -2.78
N ALA A 31 -15.69 12.64 -1.56
CA ALA A 31 -14.30 13.01 -1.37
C ALA A 31 -13.50 11.98 -2.16
N ALA A 32 -12.71 12.46 -3.12
CA ALA A 32 -11.90 11.58 -3.94
C ALA A 32 -11.14 10.64 -3.00
N GLU A 33 -11.22 9.33 -3.27
CA GLU A 33 -10.56 8.34 -2.42
C GLU A 33 -9.10 8.76 -2.25
N PRO A 34 -8.60 8.89 -1.00
CA PRO A 34 -7.23 9.30 -0.80
C PRO A 34 -6.34 8.34 -1.59
N PRO A 35 -5.36 8.86 -2.33
CA PRO A 35 -4.62 8.02 -3.25
C PRO A 35 -3.98 6.84 -2.46
N PRO A 36 -3.75 5.69 -3.11
CA PRO A 36 -3.27 4.47 -2.44
C PRO A 36 -1.87 4.68 -1.87
N ARG A 37 -1.65 4.43 -0.58
CA ARG A 37 -0.36 4.65 0.11
C ARG A 37 0.45 3.36 0.16
N PRO A 38 1.78 3.42 0.34
CA PRO A 38 2.56 2.23 0.64
C PRO A 38 1.97 1.49 1.84
N HIS A 39 1.70 0.20 1.68
CA HIS A 39 1.09 -0.63 2.72
C HIS A 39 1.98 -1.82 3.03
N TYR A 40 2.27 -2.01 4.31
CA TYR A 40 3.09 -3.10 4.81
C TYR A 40 2.23 -4.11 5.55
N ARG A 41 2.46 -5.40 5.28
CA ARG A 41 1.93 -6.50 6.06
C ARG A 41 3.09 -7.37 6.52
N PHE A 42 3.05 -7.75 7.80
CA PHE A 42 4.05 -8.62 8.39
C PHE A 42 3.39 -9.87 8.96
N VAL A 43 4.04 -11.01 8.78
CA VAL A 43 3.84 -12.20 9.60
C VAL A 43 5.18 -12.45 10.27
N ILE A 44 5.18 -12.49 11.61
CA ILE A 44 6.40 -12.56 12.42
C ILE A 44 6.27 -13.79 13.32
N THR A 45 7.27 -14.65 13.27
CA THR A 45 7.40 -15.78 14.20
C THR A 45 8.54 -15.48 15.15
N LEU A 46 8.20 -15.26 16.42
CA LEU A 46 9.16 -15.07 17.50
C LEU A 46 9.46 -16.43 18.12
N PRO A 47 10.68 -16.98 17.96
CA PRO A 47 11.03 -18.24 18.59
C PRO A 47 11.44 -18.03 20.06
N ALA A 48 11.83 -19.13 20.72
CA ALA A 48 12.48 -19.05 22.03
C ALA A 48 13.74 -18.17 22.00
N VAL A 49 14.12 -17.64 23.16
CA VAL A 49 15.27 -16.73 23.32
C VAL A 49 16.53 -17.33 22.67
N GLY A 50 17.19 -16.53 21.83
CA GLY A 50 18.43 -16.92 21.13
C GLY A 50 18.24 -17.54 19.75
N ALA A 51 17.03 -17.87 19.33
CA ALA A 51 16.77 -18.33 17.96
C ALA A 51 16.40 -17.16 17.01
N PRO A 52 16.61 -17.29 15.69
CA PRO A 52 16.31 -16.22 14.72
C PRO A 52 14.81 -15.92 14.60
N VAL A 53 14.45 -14.63 14.60
CA VAL A 53 13.09 -14.21 14.29
C VAL A 53 12.83 -14.41 12.80
N HIS A 54 11.76 -15.11 12.43
CA HIS A 54 11.38 -15.29 11.02
C HIS A 54 10.33 -14.27 10.62
N VAL A 55 10.51 -13.67 9.44
CA VAL A 55 9.63 -12.61 8.96
C VAL A 55 9.22 -12.87 7.52
N GLN A 56 7.91 -12.76 7.28
CA GLN A 56 7.35 -12.53 5.96
C GLN A 56 6.85 -11.08 5.90
N GLN A 57 7.43 -10.29 5.00
CA GLN A 57 7.05 -8.90 4.77
C GLN A 57 6.48 -8.75 3.37
N ARG A 58 5.29 -8.18 3.27
CA ARG A 58 4.69 -7.74 2.02
C ARG A 58 4.58 -6.23 2.00
N LEU A 59 5.06 -5.61 0.93
CA LEU A 59 4.92 -4.19 0.63
C LEU A 59 4.10 -4.04 -0.65
N LEU A 60 2.95 -3.39 -0.58
CA LEU A 60 2.28 -2.83 -1.75
C LEU A 60 2.79 -1.40 -1.93
N PHE A 61 3.53 -1.15 -3.01
CA PHE A 61 4.12 0.16 -3.30
C PHE A 61 3.47 0.81 -4.53
N PRO A 62 2.73 1.92 -4.35
CA PRO A 62 2.28 2.78 -5.43
C PRO A 62 3.35 3.81 -5.78
N ASN A 63 3.77 3.87 -7.05
CA ASN A 63 4.76 4.82 -7.51
C ASN A 63 4.14 6.22 -7.68
N ARG A 64 4.62 7.15 -6.86
CA ARG A 64 4.17 8.56 -6.86
C ARG A 64 5.29 9.55 -7.12
N THR A 65 6.45 9.07 -7.55
CA THR A 65 7.64 9.90 -7.74
C THR A 65 7.51 10.83 -8.96
N GLY A 66 6.60 10.52 -9.88
CA GLY A 66 6.51 11.20 -11.17
C GLY A 66 7.46 10.63 -12.22
N GLU A 67 8.33 9.70 -11.83
CA GLU A 67 9.29 9.02 -12.69
C GLU A 67 8.98 7.53 -12.82
N THR A 68 9.42 6.92 -13.92
CA THR A 68 9.39 5.45 -14.05
C THR A 68 10.54 4.87 -13.24
N LEU A 69 10.24 3.88 -12.39
CA LEU A 69 11.24 3.25 -11.52
C LEU A 69 11.63 1.87 -12.04
N ASP A 70 12.93 1.59 -12.09
CA ASP A 70 13.46 0.26 -12.41
C ASP A 70 13.86 -0.55 -11.17
N GLN A 71 13.82 0.08 -9.99
CA GLN A 71 14.21 -0.54 -8.73
C GLN A 71 13.51 0.13 -7.54
N LEU A 72 13.30 -0.64 -6.47
CA LEU A 72 12.94 -0.15 -5.16
C LEU A 72 14.17 -0.13 -4.24
N VAL A 73 14.31 0.90 -3.42
CA VAL A 73 15.38 1.04 -2.44
C VAL A 73 14.76 0.97 -1.05
N LEU A 74 15.26 0.06 -0.22
CA LEU A 74 14.85 -0.09 1.17
C LEU A 74 16.05 0.03 2.10
N LEU A 75 15.81 0.40 3.36
CA LEU A 75 16.80 0.48 4.42
C LEU A 75 16.56 -0.67 5.41
N ALA A 76 17.41 -1.69 5.34
CA ALA A 76 17.45 -2.83 6.25
C ALA A 76 18.46 -2.57 7.38
N VAL A 77 18.09 -1.71 8.33
CA VAL A 77 18.98 -1.29 9.44
C VAL A 77 19.64 -2.46 10.20
N PRO A 78 18.98 -3.62 10.44
CA PRO A 78 19.63 -4.72 11.15
C PRO A 78 20.85 -5.31 10.43
N ALA A 79 21.01 -5.06 9.13
CA ALA A 79 22.22 -5.43 8.40
C ALA A 79 23.49 -4.75 8.97
N HIS A 80 23.35 -3.54 9.56
CA HIS A 80 24.45 -2.87 10.25
C HIS A 80 25.02 -3.70 11.41
N TYR A 81 24.18 -4.50 12.06
CA TYR A 81 24.57 -5.38 13.17
C TYR A 81 24.91 -6.81 12.71
N GLY A 82 24.96 -7.07 11.39
CA GLY A 82 25.06 -8.44 10.86
C GLY A 82 23.84 -9.32 11.17
N ALA A 83 22.72 -8.70 11.56
CA ALA A 83 21.55 -9.41 12.08
C ALA A 83 20.50 -9.72 11.00
N PHE A 84 20.61 -9.16 9.79
CA PHE A 84 19.63 -9.34 8.72
C PHE A 84 20.09 -10.39 7.71
N HIS A 85 19.28 -11.41 7.48
CA HIS A 85 19.53 -12.42 6.45
C HIS A 85 18.32 -12.56 5.52
N LEU A 86 18.45 -12.09 4.27
CA LEU A 86 17.41 -12.23 3.25
C LEU A 86 17.43 -13.65 2.66
N GLU A 87 16.30 -14.35 2.75
CA GLU A 87 16.15 -15.71 2.22
C GLU A 87 15.57 -15.67 0.80
N SER A 88 14.53 -14.87 0.58
CA SER A 88 13.94 -14.72 -0.75
C SER A 88 13.25 -13.37 -0.93
N ALA A 89 13.11 -12.97 -2.20
CA ALA A 89 12.38 -11.79 -2.60
C ALA A 89 11.63 -12.04 -3.91
N THR A 90 10.40 -11.57 -4.00
CA THR A 90 9.61 -11.56 -5.23
C THR A 90 9.00 -10.19 -5.48
N VAL A 91 8.87 -9.82 -6.76
CA VAL A 91 8.06 -8.68 -7.21
C VAL A 91 6.95 -9.25 -8.08
N ASP A 92 5.69 -9.05 -7.67
CA ASP A 92 4.51 -9.62 -8.32
C ASP A 92 4.67 -11.13 -8.63
N ASP A 93 5.08 -11.89 -7.59
CA ASP A 93 5.38 -13.32 -7.63
C ASP A 93 6.57 -13.75 -8.52
N GLN A 94 7.25 -12.81 -9.18
CA GLN A 94 8.48 -13.11 -9.92
C GLN A 94 9.70 -13.03 -8.99
N PRO A 95 10.54 -14.08 -8.92
CA PRO A 95 11.77 -14.05 -8.12
C PRO A 95 12.72 -12.96 -8.59
N VAL A 96 13.25 -12.20 -7.64
CA VAL A 96 14.27 -11.16 -7.89
C VAL A 96 15.48 -11.37 -7.00
N ARG A 97 16.61 -10.75 -7.35
CA ARG A 97 17.84 -10.78 -6.55
C ARG A 97 18.18 -9.38 -6.05
N PRO A 98 17.72 -9.01 -4.85
CA PRO A 98 18.12 -7.75 -4.24
C PRO A 98 19.62 -7.72 -3.94
N ARG A 99 20.20 -6.53 -3.97
CA ARG A 99 21.59 -6.29 -3.59
C ARG A 99 21.61 -5.53 -2.27
N LEU A 100 22.32 -6.05 -1.26
CA LEU A 100 22.50 -5.40 0.04
C LEU A 100 23.90 -4.75 0.11
N GLN A 101 23.97 -3.44 0.32
CA GLN A 101 25.20 -2.67 0.55
C GLN A 101 25.07 -1.88 1.86
N GLY A 102 25.79 -2.30 2.90
CA GLY A 102 25.59 -1.76 4.25
C GLY A 102 24.16 -2.04 4.71
N ILE A 103 23.34 -0.99 4.84
CA ILE A 103 21.91 -1.10 5.15
C ILE A 103 20.99 -0.91 3.94
N VAL A 104 21.54 -0.57 2.77
CA VAL A 104 20.77 -0.26 1.56
C VAL A 104 20.46 -1.56 0.82
N LEU A 105 19.19 -1.91 0.75
CA LEU A 105 18.66 -3.05 0.02
C LEU A 105 18.03 -2.56 -1.29
N THR A 106 18.74 -2.74 -2.40
CA THR A 106 18.26 -2.40 -3.73
C THR A 106 17.57 -3.60 -4.36
N VAL A 107 16.28 -3.48 -4.65
CA VAL A 107 15.43 -4.52 -5.24
C VAL A 107 15.18 -4.17 -6.71
N PRO A 108 15.70 -4.94 -7.68
CA PRO A 108 15.38 -4.70 -9.09
C PRO A 108 13.92 -5.02 -9.37
N LEU A 109 13.27 -4.23 -10.22
CA LEU A 109 11.93 -4.50 -10.72
C LEU A 109 12.04 -5.27 -12.05
N PRO A 110 11.36 -6.42 -12.21
CA PRO A 110 11.38 -7.18 -13.46
C PRO A 110 10.82 -6.41 -14.66
N GLN A 111 9.87 -5.51 -14.38
CA GLN A 111 9.31 -4.57 -15.33
C GLN A 111 9.38 -3.17 -14.72
N PRO A 112 9.75 -2.14 -15.51
CA PRO A 112 9.67 -0.77 -15.05
C PRO A 112 8.30 -0.45 -14.46
N LEU A 113 8.27 0.38 -13.43
CA LEU A 113 7.07 0.80 -12.72
C LEU A 113 6.77 2.26 -13.07
N PRO A 114 5.82 2.54 -13.98
CA PRO A 114 5.43 3.90 -14.31
C PRO A 114 4.80 4.65 -13.13
N PRO A 115 4.75 5.99 -13.18
CA PRO A 115 3.98 6.78 -12.21
C PRO A 115 2.50 6.37 -12.18
N GLY A 116 1.93 6.30 -10.97
CA GLY A 116 0.52 5.95 -10.75
C GLY A 116 0.24 4.44 -10.64
N GLU A 117 1.16 3.59 -11.12
CA GLU A 117 1.05 2.14 -10.98
C GLU A 117 1.55 1.65 -9.61
N SER A 118 1.28 0.37 -9.30
CA SER A 118 1.76 -0.29 -8.09
C SER A 118 2.50 -1.58 -8.38
N ARG A 119 3.42 -1.95 -7.48
CA ARG A 119 4.07 -3.27 -7.41
C ARG A 119 3.93 -3.85 -6.03
N ARG A 120 3.80 -5.17 -5.95
CA ARG A 120 3.89 -5.90 -4.69
C ARG A 120 5.30 -6.49 -4.56
N LEU A 121 5.98 -6.14 -3.47
CA LEU A 121 7.23 -6.76 -3.05
C LEU A 121 6.95 -7.69 -1.86
N ASP A 122 7.33 -8.96 -1.98
CA ASP A 122 7.36 -9.89 -0.84
C ASP A 122 8.81 -10.23 -0.50
N LEU A 123 9.15 -10.14 0.78
CA LEU A 123 10.46 -10.50 1.35
C LEU A 123 10.26 -11.57 2.41
N ILE A 124 11.09 -12.61 2.39
CA ILE A 124 11.25 -13.58 3.47
C ILE A 124 12.67 -13.44 4.00
N TYR A 125 12.80 -13.22 5.31
CA TYR A 125 14.09 -13.02 5.95
C TYR A 125 14.07 -13.47 7.41
N THR A 126 15.27 -13.66 7.94
CA THR A 126 15.52 -13.92 9.36
C THR A 126 16.27 -12.77 10.01
N LEU A 127 16.02 -12.61 11.31
CA LEU A 127 16.76 -11.70 12.18
C LEU A 127 17.46 -12.45 13.31
N THR A 128 18.80 -12.39 13.34
CA THR A 128 19.58 -12.86 14.48
C THR A 128 19.77 -11.71 15.46
N VAL A 129 18.92 -11.63 16.49
CA VAL A 129 18.91 -10.50 17.41
C VAL A 129 20.08 -10.60 18.41
N PRO A 130 20.96 -9.59 18.51
CA PRO A 130 22.14 -9.64 19.37
C PRO A 130 21.83 -9.74 20.87
N SER A 131 22.70 -10.41 21.62
CA SER A 131 22.61 -10.65 23.06
C SER A 131 23.98 -10.51 23.75
N PRO A 132 24.25 -9.45 24.53
CA PRO A 132 23.41 -8.28 24.68
C PRO A 132 23.34 -7.50 23.36
N GLY A 133 22.22 -6.82 23.11
CA GLY A 133 22.13 -5.84 22.03
C GLY A 133 22.07 -4.41 22.55
N THR A 134 21.51 -3.51 21.75
CA THR A 134 21.27 -2.11 22.13
C THR A 134 19.88 -1.95 22.75
N LEU A 135 19.60 -0.78 23.33
CA LEU A 135 18.26 -0.43 23.81
C LEU A 135 17.19 -0.43 22.70
N ARG A 136 17.60 -0.25 21.43
CA ARG A 136 16.67 -0.17 20.29
C ARG A 136 16.61 -1.47 19.49
N PHE A 137 17.64 -2.31 19.55
CA PHE A 137 17.69 -3.56 18.82
C PHE A 137 18.58 -4.55 19.57
N GLY A 138 17.97 -5.59 20.15
CA GLY A 138 18.67 -6.48 21.06
C GLY A 138 17.77 -7.29 21.97
N GLN A 139 18.37 -8.22 22.70
CA GLN A 139 17.72 -8.95 23.79
C GLN A 139 18.50 -8.81 25.10
N SER A 140 17.77 -8.58 26.19
CA SER A 140 18.32 -8.53 27.55
C SER A 140 17.21 -8.69 28.59
N GLN A 141 17.48 -9.43 29.68
CA GLN A 141 16.57 -9.56 30.84
C GLN A 141 15.12 -9.92 30.46
N GLY A 142 14.94 -10.81 29.47
CA GLY A 142 13.61 -11.23 29.01
C GLY A 142 12.88 -10.24 28.10
N VAL A 143 13.50 -9.10 27.76
CA VAL A 143 12.96 -8.11 26.82
C VAL A 143 13.60 -8.31 25.44
N LEU A 144 12.75 -8.33 24.41
CA LEU A 144 13.15 -8.28 23.01
C LEU A 144 12.84 -6.89 22.44
N ALA A 145 13.90 -6.14 22.11
CA ALA A 145 13.79 -4.83 21.45
C ALA A 145 13.97 -5.01 19.93
N LEU A 146 12.92 -4.68 19.17
CA LEU A 146 12.90 -4.71 17.70
C LEU A 146 12.58 -3.30 17.17
N GLY A 147 13.53 -2.38 17.25
CA GLY A 147 13.45 -1.05 16.66
C GLY A 147 14.08 -1.05 15.27
N ASN A 148 13.40 -0.44 14.29
CA ASN A 148 13.83 -0.38 12.89
C ASN A 148 14.24 -1.75 12.31
N TRP A 149 13.52 -2.79 12.71
CA TRP A 149 13.89 -4.19 12.50
C TRP A 149 13.57 -4.72 11.08
N TYR A 150 12.83 -3.96 10.28
CA TYR A 150 12.38 -4.37 8.96
C TYR A 150 12.94 -3.45 7.87
N PRO A 151 13.16 -3.94 6.63
CA PRO A 151 13.44 -3.10 5.47
C PRO A 151 12.35 -2.06 5.25
N VAL A 152 12.68 -0.78 5.48
CA VAL A 152 11.78 0.37 5.28
C VAL A 152 12.03 0.96 3.88
N LEU A 153 11.00 1.29 3.11
CA LEU A 153 11.18 1.96 1.83
C LEU A 153 11.90 3.30 2.03
N ALA A 154 12.95 3.55 1.25
CA ALA A 154 13.60 4.84 1.22
C ALA A 154 12.68 5.89 0.58
N VAL A 155 12.77 7.12 1.06
CA VAL A 155 12.06 8.24 0.43
C VAL A 155 12.76 8.56 -0.88
N TYR A 156 11.97 8.74 -1.94
CA TYR A 156 12.38 9.19 -3.27
C TYR A 156 12.05 10.67 -3.41
#